data_AF-A0A172TRV2-F1
#
_entry.id   AF-A0A172TRV2-F1
#
_cell.length_a   1.000
_cell.length_b   1.000
_cell.length_c   1.000
_cell.angle_alpha   90.00
_cell.angle_beta   90.00
_cell.angle_gamma   90.00
#
_symmetry.space_group_name_H-M   'P 1'
#
loop_
_entity.id
_entity.type
_entity.pdbx_description
1 polymer ?
#
loop_
_entity_poly.entity_id
_entity_poly.type
_entity_poly.pdbx_seq_one_letter_code
_entity_poly.pdbx_strand_id
1 'polypeptide(L)'
;MVQTDISQLNAETADWRQILRNYRDEFSECKRLLQDNCKQPLSRDQLQDVEHFHNQFHIQLINIHDVKQEIKNHERKVQYELSKSDTLTDQTYEDHERLLNEFLSLENMLQEVRGSFNNFINATNC
;
A
#
# COMPACT_ATOMS: atom_id res chain seq x y z
N MET A 1 31.57 -5.12 -2.64
CA MET A 1 30.23 -5.54 -2.16
C MET A 1 29.27 -4.36 -2.09
N VAL A 2 29.71 -3.14 -1.73
CA VAL A 2 28.88 -1.90 -1.68
C VAL A 2 27.99 -1.61 -2.91
N GLN A 3 28.50 -1.78 -4.15
CA GLN A 3 27.69 -1.56 -5.37
C GLN A 3 26.53 -2.56 -5.53
N THR A 4 26.71 -3.79 -5.03
CA THR A 4 25.67 -4.82 -5.05
C THR A 4 24.52 -4.44 -4.11
N ASP A 5 24.86 -3.92 -2.92
CA ASP A 5 23.89 -3.53 -1.89
C ASP A 5 23.03 -2.34 -2.36
N ILE A 6 23.64 -1.31 -2.96
CA ILE A 6 22.89 -0.15 -3.49
C ILE A 6 21.94 -0.54 -4.63
N SER A 7 22.37 -1.44 -5.51
CA SER A 7 21.55 -1.92 -6.62
C SER A 7 20.34 -2.69 -6.11
N GLN A 8 20.52 -3.46 -5.02
CA GLN A 8 19.45 -4.18 -4.36
C GLN A 8 18.43 -3.22 -3.72
N LEU A 9 18.85 -2.23 -2.94
CA LEU A 9 17.94 -1.24 -2.33
C LEU A 9 17.05 -0.52 -3.36
N ASN A 10 17.64 -0.16 -4.51
CA ASN A 10 16.91 0.48 -5.61
C ASN A 10 15.91 -0.47 -6.29
N ALA A 11 16.26 -1.75 -6.43
CA ALA A 11 15.34 -2.74 -6.97
C ALA A 11 14.16 -2.99 -6.03
N GLU A 12 14.43 -3.16 -4.72
CA GLU A 12 13.41 -3.39 -3.70
C GLU A 12 12.42 -2.22 -3.61
N THR A 13 12.92 -0.99 -3.53
CA THR A 13 12.07 0.22 -3.51
C THR A 13 11.25 0.40 -4.80
N ALA A 14 11.78 0.00 -5.96
CA ALA A 14 11.02 0.00 -7.21
C ALA A 14 9.88 -1.03 -7.19
N ASP A 15 10.15 -2.24 -6.68
CA ASP A 15 9.19 -3.33 -6.54
C ASP A 15 8.06 -2.95 -5.56
N TRP A 16 8.40 -2.44 -4.38
CA TRP A 16 7.42 -1.98 -3.39
C TRP A 16 6.49 -0.91 -3.98
N ARG A 17 7.03 0.06 -4.72
CA ARG A 17 6.21 1.08 -5.39
C ARG A 17 5.29 0.48 -6.45
N GLN A 18 5.74 -0.54 -7.18
CA GLN A 18 4.89 -1.20 -8.16
C GLN A 18 3.75 -1.96 -7.47
N ILE A 19 4.04 -2.68 -6.39
CA ILE A 19 3.05 -3.40 -5.59
C ILE A 19 2.02 -2.41 -5.01
N LEU A 20 2.46 -1.31 -4.40
CA LEU A 20 1.57 -0.26 -3.89
C LEU A 20 0.72 0.41 -4.97
N ARG A 21 1.26 0.58 -6.20
CA ARG A 21 0.46 1.04 -7.35
C ARG A 21 -0.67 0.05 -7.67
N ASN A 22 -0.35 -1.24 -7.73
CA ASN A 22 -1.34 -2.28 -8.00
C ASN A 22 -2.45 -2.28 -6.94
N TYR A 23 -2.09 -2.22 -5.65
CA TYR A 23 -3.09 -2.14 -4.57
C TYR A 23 -3.94 -0.86 -4.63
N ARG A 24 -3.36 0.29 -4.98
CA ARG A 24 -4.15 1.52 -5.17
C ARG A 24 -5.22 1.33 -6.23
N ASP A 25 -4.84 0.76 -7.37
CA ASP A 25 -5.75 0.58 -8.50
C ASP A 25 -6.83 -0.45 -8.14
N GLU A 26 -6.45 -1.54 -7.46
CA GLU A 26 -7.37 -2.55 -6.91
C GLU A 26 -8.38 -1.93 -5.91
N PHE A 27 -7.92 -1.15 -4.94
CA PHE A 27 -8.80 -0.54 -3.93
C PHE A 27 -9.70 0.56 -4.52
N SER A 28 -9.23 1.25 -5.55
CA SER A 28 -10.06 2.17 -6.32
C SER A 28 -11.21 1.44 -7.03
N GLU A 29 -10.92 0.24 -7.57
CA GLU A 29 -11.92 -0.62 -8.18
C GLU A 29 -12.88 -1.23 -7.13
N CYS A 30 -12.37 -1.72 -5.99
CA CYS A 30 -13.22 -2.18 -4.89
C CYS A 30 -14.20 -1.10 -4.42
N LYS A 31 -13.76 0.16 -4.35
CA LYS A 31 -14.64 1.29 -4.02
C LYS A 31 -15.74 1.49 -5.06
N ARG A 32 -15.43 1.35 -6.35
CA ARG A 32 -16.43 1.41 -7.43
C ARG A 32 -17.42 0.25 -7.35
N LEU A 33 -16.93 -0.97 -7.15
CA LEU A 33 -17.76 -2.17 -6.97
C LEU A 33 -18.69 -2.04 -5.77
N LEU A 34 -18.21 -1.51 -4.65
CA LEU A 34 -19.04 -1.25 -3.46
C LEU A 34 -20.20 -0.31 -3.80
N GLN A 35 -19.93 0.80 -4.50
CA GLN A 35 -20.96 1.75 -4.94
C GLN A 35 -21.99 1.12 -5.88
N ASP A 36 -21.54 0.26 -6.80
CA ASP A 36 -22.42 -0.43 -7.74
C ASP A 36 -23.34 -1.45 -7.03
N ASN A 37 -22.85 -2.14 -5.99
CA ASN A 37 -23.64 -3.08 -5.19
C ASN A 37 -24.68 -2.38 -4.30
N CYS A 38 -24.43 -1.13 -3.89
CA CYS A 38 -25.34 -0.35 -3.06
C CYS A 38 -26.58 0.19 -3.81
N LYS A 39 -26.78 -0.17 -5.07
CA LYS A 39 -27.94 0.25 -5.87
C LYS A 39 -29.22 -0.53 -5.55
N GLN A 40 -29.10 -1.64 -4.81
CA GLN A 40 -30.25 -2.44 -4.37
C GLN A 40 -30.67 -2.09 -2.93
N PRO A 41 -31.92 -2.37 -2.52
CA PRO A 41 -32.33 -2.20 -1.13
C PRO A 41 -31.50 -3.10 -0.22
N LEU A 42 -30.71 -2.48 0.66
CA LEU A 42 -29.86 -3.18 1.62
C LEU A 42 -30.55 -3.28 3.00
N SER A 43 -30.26 -4.36 3.72
CA SER A 43 -30.60 -4.46 5.14
C SER A 43 -29.79 -3.47 5.97
N ARG A 44 -30.22 -3.20 7.21
CA ARG A 44 -29.47 -2.32 8.11
C ARG A 44 -28.04 -2.80 8.34
N ASP A 45 -27.84 -4.11 8.49
CA ASP A 45 -26.52 -4.69 8.73
C ASP A 45 -25.63 -4.53 7.49
N GLN A 46 -26.18 -4.74 6.30
CA GLN A 46 -25.47 -4.51 5.04
C GLN A 46 -25.09 -3.03 4.84
N LEU A 47 -25.93 -2.08 5.27
CA LEU A 47 -25.59 -0.65 5.22
C LEU A 47 -24.42 -0.31 6.14
N GLN A 48 -24.35 -0.93 7.32
CA GLN A 48 -23.22 -0.77 8.24
C GLN A 48 -21.92 -1.34 7.64
N ASP A 49 -21.98 -2.51 7.01
CA ASP A 49 -20.83 -3.10 6.32
C ASP A 49 -20.36 -2.22 5.15
N VAL A 50 -21.28 -1.64 4.40
CA VAL A 50 -20.97 -0.69 3.32
C VAL A 50 -20.21 0.52 3.86
N GLU A 51 -20.70 1.15 4.93
CA GLU A 51 -20.03 2.28 5.56
C GLU A 51 -18.63 1.87 6.06
N HIS A 52 -18.52 0.70 6.67
CA HIS A 52 -17.25 0.15 7.12
C HIS A 52 -16.25 0.01 5.97
N PHE A 53 -16.63 -0.66 4.86
CA PHE A 53 -15.74 -0.82 3.71
C PHE A 53 -15.40 0.49 3.02
N HIS A 54 -16.36 1.41 2.91
CA HIS A 54 -16.09 2.74 2.34
C HIS A 54 -15.02 3.49 3.14
N ASN A 55 -15.11 3.45 4.48
CA ASN A 55 -14.13 4.07 5.36
C ASN A 55 -12.78 3.36 5.30
N GLN A 56 -12.77 2.02 5.30
CA GLN A 56 -11.56 1.24 5.17
C GLN A 56 -10.82 1.54 3.86
N PHE A 57 -11.51 1.54 2.72
CA PHE A 57 -10.87 1.87 1.44
C PHE A 57 -10.31 3.28 1.41
N HIS A 58 -11.01 4.25 2.01
CA HIS A 58 -10.51 5.61 2.11
C HIS A 58 -9.21 5.69 2.91
N ILE A 59 -9.17 5.07 4.10
CA ILE A 59 -7.98 5.02 4.96
C ILE A 59 -6.83 4.31 4.25
N GLN A 60 -7.09 3.15 3.63
CA GLN A 60 -6.02 2.39 2.97
C GLN A 60 -5.44 3.10 1.76
N LEU A 61 -6.24 3.88 1.00
CA LEU A 61 -5.71 4.71 -0.08
C LEU A 61 -4.79 5.83 0.41
N ILE A 62 -5.06 6.39 1.60
CA ILE A 62 -4.18 7.35 2.26
C ILE A 62 -2.88 6.65 2.69
N ASN A 63 -2.97 5.51 3.36
CA ASN A 63 -1.79 4.74 3.79
C ASN A 63 -0.88 4.37 2.62
N ILE A 64 -1.46 3.89 1.51
CA ILE A 64 -0.74 3.59 0.27
C ILE A 64 -0.03 4.83 -0.28
N HIS A 65 -0.71 5.98 -0.27
CA HIS A 65 -0.11 7.23 -0.72
C HIS A 65 1.11 7.60 0.14
N ASP A 66 0.97 7.53 1.46
CA ASP A 66 1.98 7.98 2.41
C ASP A 66 3.21 7.09 2.38
N VAL A 67 3.07 5.77 2.44
CA VAL A 67 4.20 4.83 2.32
C VAL A 67 4.91 4.99 0.98
N LYS A 68 4.15 5.15 -0.12
CA LYS A 68 4.76 5.40 -1.44
C LYS A 68 5.53 6.72 -1.48
N GLN A 69 5.07 7.75 -0.76
CA GLN A 69 5.76 9.03 -0.69
C GLN A 69 7.04 8.93 0.14
N GLU A 70 7.01 8.18 1.24
CA GLU A 70 8.19 7.91 2.06
C GLU A 70 9.25 7.11 1.29
N ILE A 71 8.85 6.08 0.52
CA ILE A 71 9.77 5.34 -0.37
C ILE A 71 10.45 6.28 -1.37
N LYS A 72 9.69 7.20 -2.00
CA LYS A 72 10.27 8.19 -2.91
C LYS A 72 11.24 9.15 -2.21
N ASN A 73 10.94 9.53 -0.97
CA ASN A 73 11.81 10.40 -0.19
C ASN A 73 13.12 9.67 0.16
N HIS A 74 13.03 8.39 0.53
CA HIS A 74 14.20 7.54 0.76
C HIS A 74 15.05 7.36 -0.49
N GLU A 75 14.47 7.07 -1.66
CA GLU A 75 15.21 6.99 -2.93
C GLU A 75 15.98 8.28 -3.24
N ARG A 76 15.36 9.44 -3.01
CA ARG A 76 16.03 10.74 -3.19
C ARG A 76 17.18 10.93 -2.19
N LYS A 77 17.00 10.49 -0.95
CA LYS A 77 18.05 10.52 0.08
C LYS A 77 19.24 9.64 -0.32
N VAL A 78 18.99 8.40 -0.75
CA VAL A 78 20.00 7.47 -1.27
C VAL A 78 20.76 8.11 -2.43
N GLN A 79 20.06 8.64 -3.43
CA GLN A 79 20.69 9.31 -4.58
C GLN A 79 21.52 10.54 -4.16
N TYR A 80 21.03 11.33 -3.21
CA TYR A 80 21.76 12.48 -2.69
C TYR A 80 23.04 12.06 -1.99
N GLU A 81 23.00 11.06 -1.11
CA GLU A 81 24.19 10.55 -0.41
C GLU A 81 25.20 9.99 -1.39
N LEU A 82 24.76 9.22 -2.39
CA LEU A 82 25.63 8.69 -3.46
C LEU A 82 26.26 9.78 -4.34
N SER A 83 25.61 10.95 -4.45
CA SER A 83 26.21 12.09 -5.15
C SER A 83 27.33 12.78 -4.37
N LYS A 84 27.43 12.50 -3.06
CA LYS A 84 28.40 13.11 -2.14
C LYS A 84 29.49 12.12 -1.69
N SER A 85 29.18 10.84 -1.64
CA SER A 85 30.05 9.77 -1.16
C SER A 85 29.78 8.48 -1.94
N ASP A 86 30.79 7.62 -2.05
CA ASP A 86 30.62 6.27 -2.64
C ASP A 86 29.92 5.27 -1.69
N THR A 87 29.56 5.72 -0.48
CA THR A 87 28.93 4.91 0.56
C THR A 87 27.71 5.61 1.18
N LEU A 88 26.69 4.82 1.51
CA LEU A 88 25.53 5.28 2.27
C LEU A 88 25.84 5.35 3.77
N THR A 89 25.10 6.19 4.49
CA THR A 89 25.16 6.25 5.95
C THR A 89 24.38 5.11 6.59
N ASP A 90 24.77 4.70 7.80
CA ASP A 90 24.05 3.69 8.59
C ASP A 90 22.58 4.06 8.77
N GLN A 91 22.29 5.36 8.98
CA GLN A 91 20.93 5.87 9.07
C GLN A 91 20.09 5.59 7.81
N THR A 92 20.70 5.62 6.62
CA THR A 92 20.00 5.32 5.38
C THR A 92 19.62 3.84 5.30
N TYR A 93 20.48 2.93 5.77
CA TYR A 93 20.13 1.52 5.86
C TYR A 93 19.02 1.28 6.89
N GLU A 94 19.10 1.92 8.07
CA GLU A 94 18.04 1.85 9.08
C GLU A 94 16.70 2.37 8.56
N ASP A 95 16.70 3.48 7.81
CA ASP A 95 15.49 4.01 7.17
C ASP A 95 14.90 3.02 6.17
N HIS A 96 15.76 2.29 5.44
CA HIS A 96 15.31 1.27 4.48
C HIS A 96 14.61 0.11 5.17
N GLU A 97 15.21 -0.44 6.23
CA GLU A 97 14.62 -1.52 7.03
C GLU A 97 13.30 -1.08 7.68
N ARG A 98 13.23 0.16 8.18
CA ARG A 98 11.98 0.72 8.70
C ARG A 98 10.90 0.77 7.60
N LEU A 99 11.25 1.22 6.40
CA LEU A 99 10.32 1.26 5.27
C LEU A 99 9.87 -0.12 4.82
N LEU A 100 10.75 -1.12 4.83
CA LEU A 100 10.38 -2.51 4.56
C LEU A 100 9.30 -2.98 5.55
N ASN A 101 9.50 -2.72 6.85
CA ASN A 101 8.53 -3.09 7.88
C ASN A 101 7.18 -2.35 7.70
N GLU A 102 7.21 -1.05 7.40
CA GLU A 102 6.00 -0.26 7.11
C GLU A 102 5.27 -0.80 5.87
N PHE A 103 6.00 -1.12 4.80
CA PHE A 103 5.46 -1.73 3.59
C PHE A 103 4.82 -3.09 3.84
N LEU A 104 5.51 -4.00 4.53
CA LEU A 104 4.98 -5.34 4.83
C LEU A 104 3.75 -5.28 5.74
N SER A 105 3.75 -4.39 6.74
CA SER A 105 2.60 -4.18 7.61
C SER A 105 1.39 -3.69 6.81
N LEU A 106 1.58 -2.70 5.94
CA LEU A 106 0.53 -2.21 5.06
C LEU A 106 0.04 -3.30 4.10
N GLU A 107 0.95 -4.06 3.48
CA GLU A 107 0.56 -5.14 2.57
C GLU A 107 -0.35 -6.17 3.26
N ASN A 108 0.00 -6.61 4.46
CA ASN A 108 -0.85 -7.54 5.22
C ASN A 108 -2.24 -6.95 5.48
N MET A 109 -2.32 -5.69 5.91
CA MET A 109 -3.60 -5.00 6.14
C MET A 109 -4.44 -4.88 4.86
N LEU A 110 -3.80 -4.59 3.72
CA LEU A 110 -4.48 -4.52 2.42
C LEU A 110 -5.05 -5.88 2.01
N GLN A 111 -4.30 -6.96 2.23
CA GLN A 111 -4.75 -8.32 1.95
C GLN A 111 -5.96 -8.71 2.83
N GLU A 112 -5.95 -8.36 4.11
CA GLU A 112 -7.05 -8.61 5.04
C GLU A 112 -8.33 -7.86 4.64
N VAL A 113 -8.23 -6.57 4.32
CA VAL A 113 -9.36 -5.76 3.87
C VAL A 113 -9.93 -6.30 2.56
N ARG A 114 -9.05 -6.67 1.61
CA ARG A 114 -9.46 -7.29 0.35
C ARG A 114 -10.20 -8.60 0.57
N GLY A 115 -9.65 -9.50 1.40
CA GLY A 115 -10.28 -10.78 1.70
C GLY A 115 -11.66 -10.60 2.32
N SER A 116 -11.77 -9.68 3.28
CA SER A 116 -13.03 -9.34 3.94
C SER A 116 -14.06 -8.77 2.96
N PHE A 117 -13.65 -7.88 2.05
CA PHE A 117 -14.53 -7.32 1.05
C PHE A 117 -15.01 -8.35 0.02
N ASN A 118 -14.13 -9.24 -0.45
CA ASN A 118 -14.52 -10.30 -1.36
C ASN A 118 -15.57 -11.23 -0.73
N ASN A 119 -15.41 -11.56 0.56
CA ASN A 119 -16.42 -12.33 1.30
C ASN A 119 -17.76 -11.58 1.38
N PHE A 120 -17.74 -10.28 1.65
CA PHE A 120 -18.93 -9.44 1.67
C PHE A 120 -19.66 -9.46 0.31
N ILE A 121 -18.95 -9.21 -0.79
CA ILE A 121 -19.52 -9.17 -2.14
C ILE A 121 -20.09 -10.54 -2.55
N ASN A 122 -19.40 -11.63 -2.23
CA ASN A 122 -19.89 -12.98 -2.51
C ASN A 122 -21.15 -13.33 -1.71
N ALA A 123 -21.31 -12.77 -0.50
CA ALA A 123 -22.50 -12.96 0.32
C ALA A 123 -23.68 -12.07 -0.11
N THR A 124 -23.43 -10.95 -0.80
CA THR A 124 -24.47 -10.02 -1.28
C THR A 124 -24.91 -10.29 -2.72
N ASN A 125 -24.05 -10.87 -3.55
CA ASN A 125 -24.40 -11.32 -4.89
C ASN A 125 -25.08 -12.71 -4.85
N CYS A 126 -26.39 -12.72 -4.57
CA CYS A 126 -27.30 -13.83 -4.87
C CYS A 126 -28.16 -13.48 -6.08
#